data_AF-A0A0R3GWC0-F1
#
_entry.id   AF-A0A0R3GWC0-F1
#
_cell.length_a   1.000
_cell.length_b   1.000
_cell.length_c   1.000
_cell.angle_alpha   90.00
_cell.angle_beta   90.00
_cell.angle_gamma   90.00
#
_symmetry.space_group_name_H-M   'P 1'
#
loop_
_entity.id
_entity.type
_entity.pdbx_description
1 polymer ?
#
loop_
_entity_poly.entity_id
_entity_poly.type
_entity_poly.pdbx_seq_one_letter_code
_entity_poly.pdbx_strand_id
1 'polypeptide(L)'
;MKGTLIPMSNLLSYDQIHTIVREELAEVLGIETEEVTTAPMSDQGVESLDIVELRRNLESKFRVTFPRSNVLSALADELGGKDRVYDAEGRITKLAEGALYQSAFGYTADDFQAGAWPHEVSGATTTAHWASMAHRLLNPSAGPVTGDELLVADVREALTQANSAVA
;
A
#
# COMPACT_ATOMS: atom_id res chain seq x y z
N MET A 1 -24.56 19.58 -6.22
CA MET A 1 -23.37 19.00 -6.87
C MET A 1 -23.76 17.64 -7.41
N LYS A 2 -23.67 17.42 -8.73
CA LYS A 2 -24.05 16.14 -9.34
C LYS A 2 -22.89 15.18 -9.14
N GLY A 3 -23.10 14.13 -8.34
CA GLY A 3 -22.16 13.02 -8.26
C GLY A 3 -22.08 12.35 -9.62
N THR A 4 -20.92 12.46 -10.26
CA THR A 4 -20.62 11.74 -11.50
C THR A 4 -20.50 10.25 -11.14
N LEU A 5 -21.54 9.48 -11.45
CA LEU A 5 -21.49 8.03 -11.44
C LEU A 5 -20.55 7.59 -12.57
N ILE A 6 -19.40 7.02 -12.21
CA ILE A 6 -18.48 6.40 -13.17
C ILE A 6 -19.20 5.17 -13.76
N PRO A 7 -19.37 5.08 -15.09
CA PRO A 7 -20.02 3.93 -15.71
C PRO A 7 -19.17 2.66 -15.57
N MET A 8 -19.85 1.55 -15.26
CA MET A 8 -19.35 0.25 -14.78
C MET A 8 -18.55 -0.59 -15.79
N SER A 9 -17.88 0.02 -16.78
CA SER A 9 -17.15 -0.73 -17.81
C SER A 9 -15.89 -0.05 -18.35
N ASN A 10 -15.39 1.00 -17.68
CA ASN A 10 -14.03 1.47 -17.91
C ASN A 10 -13.21 1.21 -16.65
N LEU A 11 -12.32 0.21 -16.71
CA LEU A 11 -11.31 0.02 -15.68
C LEU A 11 -10.50 1.31 -15.61
N LEU A 12 -10.48 1.94 -14.43
CA LEU A 12 -9.72 3.18 -14.25
C LEU A 12 -8.23 2.87 -14.50
N SER A 13 -7.58 3.70 -15.30
CA SER A 13 -6.13 3.60 -15.47
C SER A 13 -5.41 3.94 -14.16
N TYR A 14 -4.16 3.51 -14.04
CA TYR A 14 -3.31 3.89 -12.91
C TYR A 14 -3.29 5.42 -12.70
N ASP A 15 -3.11 6.21 -13.78
CA ASP A 15 -3.06 7.67 -13.70
C ASP A 15 -4.37 8.28 -13.19
N GLN A 16 -5.52 7.72 -13.59
CA GLN A 16 -6.83 8.15 -13.10
C GLN A 16 -6.98 7.84 -11.61
N ILE A 17 -6.53 6.65 -11.19
CA ILE A 17 -6.56 6.25 -9.79
C ILE A 17 -5.63 7.13 -8.96
N HIS A 18 -4.41 7.38 -9.42
CA HIS A 18 -3.45 8.22 -8.70
C HIS A 18 -3.94 9.66 -8.58
N THR A 19 -4.57 10.20 -9.62
CA THR A 19 -5.24 11.50 -9.57
C THR A 19 -6.31 11.51 -8.48
N ILE A 20 -7.18 10.50 -8.42
CA ILE A 20 -8.20 10.37 -7.37
C ILE A 20 -7.56 10.27 -5.97
N VAL A 21 -6.49 9.48 -5.80
CA VAL A 21 -5.80 9.39 -4.50
C VAL A 21 -5.26 10.75 -4.06
N ARG A 22 -4.70 11.55 -4.98
CA ARG A 22 -4.21 12.90 -4.68
C ARG A 22 -5.34 13.85 -4.32
N GLU A 23 -6.45 13.82 -5.06
CA GLU A 23 -7.65 14.62 -4.77
C GLU A 23 -8.20 14.30 -3.37
N GLU A 24 -8.32 13.02 -3.03
CA GLU A 24 -8.81 12.60 -1.72
C GLU A 24 -7.86 12.99 -0.59
N LEU A 25 -6.55 12.89 -0.82
CA LEU A 25 -5.57 13.34 0.17
C LEU A 25 -5.65 14.87 0.36
N ALA A 26 -5.81 15.63 -0.71
CA ALA A 26 -5.96 17.08 -0.65
C ALA A 26 -7.22 17.48 0.14
N GLU A 27 -8.34 16.79 -0.09
CA GLU A 27 -9.59 17.01 0.66
C GLU A 27 -9.43 16.75 2.15
N VAL A 28 -8.75 15.65 2.53
CA VAL A 28 -8.45 15.33 3.94
C VAL A 28 -7.58 16.41 4.60
N LEU A 29 -6.56 16.89 3.88
CA LEU A 29 -5.64 17.91 4.39
C LEU A 29 -6.20 19.34 4.33
N GLY A 30 -7.33 19.56 3.63
CA GLY A 30 -7.91 20.89 3.43
C GLY A 30 -7.04 21.81 2.56
N ILE A 31 -6.32 21.25 1.60
CA ILE A 31 -5.43 21.96 0.66
C ILE A 31 -5.87 21.75 -0.79
N GLU A 32 -5.27 22.47 -1.74
CA GLU A 32 -5.52 22.24 -3.17
C GLU A 32 -4.80 20.99 -3.68
N THR A 33 -5.36 20.32 -4.71
CA THR A 33 -4.79 19.05 -5.23
C THR A 33 -3.39 19.25 -5.82
N GLU A 34 -3.10 20.43 -6.36
CA GLU A 34 -1.81 20.82 -6.89
C GLU A 34 -0.73 20.95 -5.80
N GLU A 35 -1.12 21.15 -4.54
CA GLU A 35 -0.20 21.20 -3.39
C GLU A 35 0.22 19.80 -2.93
N VAL A 36 -0.54 18.75 -3.28
CA VAL A 36 -0.15 17.35 -3.03
C VAL A 36 1.00 16.97 -3.96
N THR A 37 2.16 16.72 -3.37
CA THR A 37 3.40 16.38 -4.08
C THR A 37 3.62 14.87 -4.16
N THR A 38 4.70 14.46 -4.84
CA THR A 38 5.15 13.07 -4.90
C THR A 38 6.01 12.66 -3.71
N ALA A 39 6.29 13.59 -2.77
CA ALA A 39 7.06 13.28 -1.57
C ALA A 39 6.32 12.26 -0.70
N PRO A 40 7.01 11.58 0.22
CA PRO A 40 6.36 10.74 1.20
C PRO A 40 5.27 11.51 1.96
N MET A 41 4.15 10.84 2.26
CA MET A 41 2.98 11.48 2.86
C MET A 41 3.30 12.07 4.24
N SER A 42 4.18 11.42 5.00
CA SER A 42 4.65 11.94 6.29
C SER A 42 5.36 13.30 6.17
N ASP A 43 6.14 13.51 5.12
CA ASP A 43 6.83 14.78 4.83
C ASP A 43 5.86 15.91 4.44
N GLN A 44 4.63 15.54 4.04
CA GLN A 44 3.55 16.47 3.69
C GLN A 44 2.65 16.79 4.88
N GLY A 45 3.00 16.32 6.09
CA GLY A 45 2.24 16.56 7.32
C GLY A 45 1.05 15.63 7.52
N VAL A 46 0.98 14.52 6.77
CA VAL A 46 -0.09 13.53 6.93
C VAL A 46 0.11 12.74 8.22
N GLU A 47 -0.91 12.74 9.07
CA GLU A 47 -0.94 12.00 10.32
C GLU A 47 -1.77 10.71 10.23
N SER A 48 -1.74 9.91 11.29
CA SER A 48 -2.44 8.62 11.34
C SER A 48 -3.96 8.75 11.17
N LEU A 49 -4.57 9.84 11.63
CA LEU A 49 -6.01 10.07 11.47
C LEU A 49 -6.37 10.38 10.02
N ASP A 50 -5.53 11.15 9.32
CA ASP A 50 -5.70 11.49 7.92
C ASP A 50 -5.62 10.24 7.04
N ILE A 51 -4.71 9.31 7.35
CA ILE A 51 -4.64 8.01 6.67
C ILE A 51 -5.93 7.19 6.85
N VAL A 52 -6.54 7.25 8.04
CA VAL A 52 -7.81 6.56 8.29
C VAL A 52 -8.94 7.18 7.48
N GLU A 53 -8.97 8.50 7.34
CA GLU A 53 -9.97 9.21 6.55
C GLU A 53 -9.78 8.99 5.05
N LEU A 54 -8.56 9.16 4.54
CA LEU A 54 -8.19 8.85 3.15
C LEU A 54 -8.63 7.43 2.77
N ARG A 55 -8.30 6.44 3.59
CA ARG A 55 -8.72 5.05 3.34
C ARG A 55 -10.23 4.93 3.21
N ARG A 56 -11.00 5.54 4.12
CA ARG A 56 -12.48 5.47 4.10
C ARG A 56 -13.04 6.11 2.84
N ASN A 57 -12.49 7.25 2.42
CA ASN A 57 -12.95 7.93 1.21
C ASN A 57 -12.66 7.09 -0.03
N LEU A 58 -11.46 6.52 -0.14
CA LEU A 58 -11.08 5.64 -1.24
C LEU A 58 -11.92 4.35 -1.28
N GLU A 59 -12.14 3.70 -0.13
CA GLU A 59 -13.04 2.53 -0.03
C GLU A 59 -14.45 2.85 -0.56
N SER A 60 -14.99 4.02 -0.18
CA SER A 60 -16.30 4.50 -0.61
C SER A 60 -16.36 4.81 -2.11
N LYS A 61 -15.36 5.52 -2.64
CA LYS A 61 -15.30 5.97 -4.04
C LYS A 61 -15.04 4.80 -4.99
N PHE A 62 -14.13 3.90 -4.64
CA PHE A 62 -13.78 2.74 -5.47
C PHE A 62 -14.64 1.50 -5.23
N ARG A 63 -15.41 1.46 -4.14
CA ARG A 63 -16.20 0.29 -3.71
C ARG A 63 -15.33 -0.96 -3.52
N VAL A 64 -14.16 -0.77 -2.92
CA VAL A 64 -13.22 -1.83 -2.53
C VAL A 64 -12.95 -1.77 -1.03
N THR A 65 -12.33 -2.80 -0.47
CA THR A 65 -11.86 -2.81 0.91
C THR A 65 -10.34 -2.70 0.90
N PHE A 66 -9.78 -1.64 1.48
CA PHE A 66 -8.34 -1.49 1.63
C PHE A 66 -7.83 -2.34 2.80
N PRO A 67 -6.53 -2.71 2.80
CA PRO A 67 -5.97 -3.49 3.88
C PRO A 67 -6.06 -2.75 5.22
N ARG A 68 -6.35 -3.50 6.28
CA ARG A 68 -6.32 -3.01 7.66
C ARG A 68 -5.02 -3.34 8.35
N SER A 69 -4.34 -4.39 7.86
CA SER A 69 -2.97 -4.75 8.22
C SER A 69 -1.95 -4.05 7.30
N ASN A 70 -0.67 -4.07 7.69
CA ASN A 70 0.44 -3.73 6.80
C ASN A 70 1.20 -5.00 6.37
N VAL A 71 2.05 -4.86 5.35
CA VAL A 71 2.82 -5.98 4.77
C VAL A 71 3.66 -6.69 5.84
N LEU A 72 4.30 -5.96 6.75
CA LEU A 72 5.16 -6.54 7.79
C LEU A 72 4.35 -7.34 8.82
N SER A 73 3.14 -6.88 9.18
CA SER A 73 2.23 -7.66 10.02
C SER A 73 1.72 -8.91 9.33
N ALA A 74 1.29 -8.81 8.06
CA ALA A 74 0.83 -9.97 7.30
C ALA A 74 1.95 -11.01 7.11
N LEU A 75 3.19 -10.56 6.88
CA LEU A 75 4.37 -11.41 6.82
C LEU A 75 4.66 -12.10 8.16
N ALA A 76 4.57 -11.38 9.27
CA ALA A 76 4.78 -11.97 10.59
C ALA A 76 3.74 -13.06 10.90
N ASP A 77 2.47 -12.82 10.54
CA ASP A 77 1.39 -13.78 10.74
C ASP A 77 1.60 -15.05 9.91
N GLU A 78 1.98 -14.92 8.63
CA GLU A 78 2.28 -16.05 7.75
C GLU A 78 3.54 -16.84 8.17
N LEU A 79 4.49 -16.19 8.85
CA LEU A 79 5.68 -16.81 9.41
C LEU A 79 5.46 -17.40 10.82
N GLY A 80 4.32 -17.12 11.45
CA GLY A 80 4.03 -17.50 12.84
C GLY A 80 4.85 -16.72 13.87
N GLY A 81 5.40 -15.56 13.52
CA GLY A 81 6.24 -14.75 14.41
C GLY A 81 7.05 -13.66 13.70
N LYS A 82 7.70 -12.82 14.50
CA LYS A 82 8.43 -11.62 14.03
C LYS A 82 9.93 -11.86 13.79
N ASP A 83 10.48 -12.98 14.26
CA ASP A 83 11.92 -13.26 14.31
C ASP A 83 12.60 -13.29 12.93
N ARG A 84 11.83 -13.53 11.87
CA ARG A 84 12.31 -13.53 10.48
C ARG A 84 11.96 -12.24 9.73
N VAL A 85 11.08 -11.42 10.30
CA VAL A 85 10.66 -10.12 9.74
C VAL A 85 11.64 -9.03 10.14
N TYR A 86 12.13 -9.08 11.38
CA TYR A 86 13.07 -8.11 11.93
C TYR A 86 14.38 -8.76 12.38
N ASP A 87 15.48 -8.04 12.26
CA ASP A 87 16.77 -8.42 12.86
C ASP A 87 16.80 -8.16 14.37
N ALA A 88 17.96 -8.42 15.01
CA ALA A 88 18.12 -8.28 16.46
C ALA A 88 17.94 -6.83 16.93
N GLU A 89 18.18 -5.87 16.06
CA GLU A 89 18.02 -4.44 16.30
C GLU A 89 16.60 -3.94 16.02
N GLY A 90 15.73 -4.78 15.46
CA GLY A 90 14.34 -4.43 15.13
C GLY A 90 14.16 -3.80 13.74
N ARG A 91 15.16 -3.92 12.86
CA ARG A 91 15.12 -3.42 11.48
C ARG A 91 14.67 -4.51 10.53
N ILE A 92 14.10 -4.14 9.38
CA ILE A 92 13.54 -5.10 8.43
C ILE A 92 14.65 -5.97 7.82
N THR A 93 14.39 -7.28 7.72
CA THR A 93 15.32 -8.22 7.08
C THR A 93 15.23 -8.17 5.55
N LYS A 94 16.14 -8.88 4.85
CA LYS A 94 16.04 -9.08 3.40
C LYS A 94 14.78 -9.86 2.98
N LEU A 95 14.25 -10.72 3.84
CA LEU A 95 12.98 -11.40 3.60
C LEU A 95 11.81 -10.40 3.62
N ALA A 96 11.81 -9.49 4.62
CA ALA A 96 10.80 -8.44 4.73
C ALA A 96 10.87 -7.43 3.58
N GLU A 97 12.09 -7.04 3.17
CA GLU A 97 12.31 -6.23 1.96
C GLU A 97 11.67 -6.89 0.73
N GLY A 98 11.95 -8.18 0.49
CA GLY A 98 11.36 -8.92 -0.62
C GLY A 98 9.84 -8.93 -0.61
N ALA A 99 9.22 -9.15 0.56
CA ALA A 99 7.76 -9.11 0.70
C ALA A 99 7.18 -7.71 0.45
N LEU A 100 7.86 -6.65 0.90
CA LEU A 100 7.45 -5.27 0.66
C LEU A 100 7.48 -4.91 -0.84
N TYR A 101 8.54 -5.31 -1.55
CA TYR A 101 8.65 -5.05 -2.99
C TYR A 101 7.68 -5.86 -3.85
N GLN A 102 7.27 -7.03 -3.38
CA GLN A 102 6.25 -7.85 -4.07
C GLN A 102 4.82 -7.46 -3.73
N SER A 103 4.62 -6.69 -2.66
CA SER A 103 3.28 -6.26 -2.26
C SER A 103 2.64 -5.35 -3.29
N ALA A 104 1.32 -5.35 -3.34
CA ALA A 104 0.52 -4.47 -4.18
C ALA A 104 0.75 -2.97 -3.92
N PHE A 105 1.38 -2.58 -2.81
CA PHE A 105 1.82 -1.19 -2.60
C PHE A 105 2.93 -0.77 -3.57
N GLY A 106 3.70 -1.71 -4.14
CA GLY A 106 4.68 -1.41 -5.19
C GLY A 106 5.93 -0.68 -4.72
N TYR A 107 6.36 -0.94 -3.47
CA TYR A 107 7.62 -0.38 -2.94
C TYR A 107 8.84 -0.85 -3.75
N THR A 108 9.91 -0.05 -3.70
CA THR A 108 11.14 -0.24 -4.46
C THR A 108 12.38 0.03 -3.61
N ALA A 109 13.55 -0.24 -4.17
CA ALA A 109 14.84 0.03 -3.51
C ALA A 109 15.16 1.53 -3.35
N ASP A 110 14.42 2.41 -4.03
CA ASP A 110 14.55 3.86 -3.86
C ASP A 110 13.77 4.34 -2.61
N ASP A 111 12.81 3.55 -2.12
CA ASP A 111 11.99 3.89 -0.94
C ASP A 111 12.72 3.55 0.37
N PHE A 112 13.32 2.36 0.43
CA PHE A 112 14.10 1.86 1.56
C PHE A 112 14.84 0.59 1.14
N GLN A 113 15.65 0.03 2.04
CA GLN A 113 16.29 -1.28 1.88
C GLN A 113 16.30 -2.02 3.21
N ALA A 114 16.64 -3.32 3.19
CA ALA A 114 16.89 -4.09 4.39
C ALA A 114 17.88 -3.40 5.33
N GLY A 115 17.59 -3.44 6.64
CA GLY A 115 18.26 -2.62 7.64
C GLY A 115 17.55 -1.30 7.95
N ALA A 116 16.48 -0.95 7.23
CA ALA A 116 15.60 0.15 7.60
C ALA A 116 14.70 -0.20 8.79
N TRP A 117 14.32 0.80 9.58
CA TRP A 117 13.35 0.68 10.64
C TRP A 117 11.91 0.60 10.09
N PRO A 118 10.97 -0.01 10.83
CA PRO A 118 9.57 -0.09 10.40
C PRO A 118 8.90 1.27 10.20
N HIS A 119 9.33 2.29 10.95
CA HIS A 119 8.83 3.65 10.79
C HIS A 119 9.39 4.33 9.53
N GLU A 120 10.58 3.95 9.06
CA GLU A 120 11.12 4.44 7.78
C GLU A 120 10.35 3.85 6.60
N VAL A 121 9.97 2.57 6.67
CA VAL A 121 9.06 1.94 5.68
C VAL A 121 7.72 2.66 5.63
N SER A 122 7.13 2.93 6.80
CA SER A 122 5.86 3.67 6.89
C SER A 122 6.04 5.11 6.37
N GLY A 123 7.16 5.74 6.74
CA GLY A 123 7.53 7.10 6.36
C GLY A 123 7.67 7.30 4.87
N ALA A 124 8.18 6.29 4.14
CA ALA A 124 8.37 6.30 2.68
C ALA A 124 7.06 6.14 1.86
N THR A 125 5.92 5.93 2.51
CA THR A 125 4.65 5.72 1.78
C THR A 125 4.20 7.00 1.07
N THR A 126 3.90 6.91 -0.23
CA THR A 126 3.49 8.04 -1.09
C THR A 126 2.07 7.80 -1.61
N THR A 127 1.46 8.81 -2.24
CA THR A 127 0.19 8.65 -2.96
C THR A 127 0.29 7.62 -4.10
N ALA A 128 1.48 7.42 -4.69
CA ALA A 128 1.71 6.42 -5.73
C ALA A 128 1.59 5.00 -5.19
N HIS A 129 2.07 4.75 -3.96
CA HIS A 129 1.92 3.45 -3.28
C HIS A 129 0.44 3.12 -2.98
N TRP A 130 -0.32 4.12 -2.53
CA TRP A 130 -1.77 3.98 -2.35
C TRP A 130 -2.50 3.74 -3.67
N ALA A 131 -2.10 4.42 -4.74
CA ALA A 131 -2.66 4.22 -6.07
C ALA A 131 -2.35 2.83 -6.63
N SER A 132 -1.15 2.30 -6.37
CA SER A 132 -0.77 0.94 -6.76
C SER A 132 -1.67 -0.11 -6.09
N MET A 133 -1.88 0.00 -4.77
CA MET A 133 -2.80 -0.87 -4.04
C MET A 133 -4.23 -0.78 -4.57
N ALA A 134 -4.73 0.44 -4.77
CA ALA A 134 -6.06 0.67 -5.33
C ALA A 134 -6.22 0.05 -6.73
N HIS A 135 -5.21 0.23 -7.59
CA HIS A 135 -5.20 -0.34 -8.94
C HIS A 135 -5.23 -1.87 -8.92
N ARG A 136 -4.50 -2.51 -8.01
CA ARG A 136 -4.56 -3.98 -7.83
C ARG A 136 -5.93 -4.45 -7.34
N LEU A 137 -6.56 -3.72 -6.41
CA LEU A 137 -7.91 -4.06 -5.91
C LEU A 137 -9.01 -3.88 -6.95
N LEU A 138 -8.88 -2.87 -7.82
CA LEU A 138 -9.81 -2.61 -8.91
C LEU A 138 -9.64 -3.56 -10.11
N ASN A 139 -8.45 -4.15 -10.25
CA ASN A 139 -8.10 -5.05 -11.35
C ASN A 139 -7.58 -6.40 -10.84
N PRO A 140 -8.37 -7.16 -10.06
CA PRO A 140 -7.88 -8.39 -9.47
C PRO A 140 -7.80 -9.51 -10.52
N SER A 141 -6.75 -10.33 -10.43
CA SER A 141 -6.50 -11.44 -11.36
C SER A 141 -7.44 -12.64 -11.18
N ALA A 142 -8.04 -12.80 -10.00
CA ALA A 142 -8.82 -13.98 -9.60
C ALA A 142 -10.21 -13.65 -9.02
N GLY A 143 -10.80 -12.51 -9.40
CA GLY A 143 -12.09 -12.04 -8.90
C GLY A 143 -11.99 -11.08 -7.71
N PRO A 144 -13.12 -10.56 -7.18
CA PRO A 144 -13.11 -9.58 -6.10
C PRO A 144 -12.32 -10.08 -4.88
N VAL A 145 -11.45 -9.23 -4.34
CA VAL A 145 -10.56 -9.54 -3.21
C VAL A 145 -10.50 -8.33 -2.28
N THR A 146 -10.39 -8.58 -0.98
CA THR A 146 -10.12 -7.52 0.00
C THR A 146 -8.63 -7.20 0.07
N GLY A 147 -8.28 -6.03 0.58
CA GLY A 147 -6.89 -5.63 0.76
C GLY A 147 -6.08 -6.57 1.65
N ASP A 148 -6.65 -7.08 2.74
CA ASP A 148 -5.93 -8.02 3.61
C ASP A 148 -5.73 -9.39 2.92
N GLU A 149 -6.71 -9.89 2.17
CA GLU A 149 -6.56 -11.11 1.37
C GLU A 149 -5.48 -10.95 0.28
N LEU A 150 -5.45 -9.79 -0.38
CA LEU A 150 -4.43 -9.46 -1.37
C LEU A 150 -3.03 -9.39 -0.74
N LEU A 151 -2.88 -8.74 0.42
CA LEU A 151 -1.60 -8.70 1.14
C LEU A 151 -1.12 -10.10 1.51
N VAL A 152 -1.99 -10.96 2.01
CA VAL A 152 -1.63 -12.35 2.35
C VAL A 152 -1.22 -13.12 1.10
N ALA A 153 -1.90 -12.94 -0.03
CA ALA A 153 -1.53 -13.56 -1.29
C ALA A 153 -0.14 -13.11 -1.76
N ASP A 154 0.13 -11.80 -1.76
CA ASP A 154 1.42 -11.23 -2.18
C ASP A 154 2.57 -11.72 -1.25
N VAL A 155 2.33 -11.76 0.07
CA VAL A 155 3.28 -12.27 1.06
C VAL A 155 3.60 -13.76 0.82
N ARG A 156 2.58 -14.59 0.58
CA ARG A 156 2.78 -16.02 0.29
C ARG A 156 3.56 -16.26 -0.99
N GLU A 157 3.32 -15.45 -2.01
CA GLU A 157 4.09 -15.48 -3.25
C GLU A 157 5.56 -15.13 -2.97
N ALA A 158 5.82 -14.06 -2.22
CA ALA A 158 7.17 -13.66 -1.83
C ALA A 158 7.91 -14.74 -1.03
N LEU A 159 7.24 -15.39 -0.08
CA LEU A 159 7.80 -16.51 0.67
C LEU A 159 8.12 -17.71 -0.23
N THR A 160 7.26 -18.00 -1.20
CA THR A 160 7.48 -19.09 -2.17
C THR A 160 8.73 -18.81 -3.01
N GLN A 161 8.83 -17.62 -3.58
CA GLN A 161 9.98 -17.21 -4.39
C GLN A 161 11.28 -17.19 -3.59
N ALA A 162 11.25 -16.68 -2.35
CA ALA A 162 12.41 -16.68 -1.46
C ALA A 162 12.89 -18.10 -1.14
N ASN A 163 11.98 -19.05 -0.92
CA ASN A 163 12.33 -20.46 -0.68
C ASN A 163 12.91 -21.12 -1.94
N SER A 164 12.40 -20.79 -3.13
CA SER A 164 12.92 -21.32 -4.40
C SER A 164 14.31 -20.79 -4.76
N ALA A 165 14.72 -19.61 -4.27
CA ALA A 165 16.03 -19.04 -4.53
C ALA A 165 17.16 -19.64 -3.68
N VAL A 166 16.83 -20.41 -2.64
CA VAL A 166 17.78 -21.02 -1.69
C VAL A 166 17.99 -22.53 -1.97
N ALA A 167 17.15 -23.13 -2.82
CA ALA A 167 17.22 -24.54 -3.24
C ALA A 167 18.09 -24.73 -4.48
#